data_AF-A0A968RIN9-F1
#
_entry.id   AF-A0A968RIN9-F1
#
_cell.length_a   1.000
_cell.length_b   1.000
_cell.length_c   1.000
_cell.angle_alpha   90.00
_cell.angle_beta   90.00
_cell.angle_gamma   90.00
#
_symmetry.space_group_name_H-M   'P 1'
#
loop_
_entity.id
_entity.type
_entity.pdbx_description
1 polymer ?
#
loop_
_entity_poly.entity_id
_entity_poly.type
_entity_poly.pdbx_seq_one_letter_code
_entity_poly.pdbx_strand_id
1 'polypeptide(L)'
;MRGEWTTPELLPFNGMSYSVAHPTLSPKEDYLFFASDMPGGFGEMDLYRVERVGNRWGQPINLGRAVNTEGNEVFPNCDSKGRLFLLPMDILA
;
A
#
# COMPACT_ATOMS: atom_id res chain seq x y z
N MET A 1 21.25 -7.53 17.00
CA MET A 1 20.20 -8.57 17.06
C MET A 1 20.32 -9.40 15.80
N ARG A 2 20.50 -10.73 15.89
CA ARG A 2 20.30 -11.60 14.73
C ARG A 2 18.83 -12.00 14.78
N GLY A 3 18.00 -11.39 13.93
CA GLY A 3 16.65 -11.88 13.72
C GLY A 3 16.74 -13.27 13.08
N GLU A 4 16.00 -14.24 13.61
CA GLU A 4 15.85 -15.51 12.93
C GLU A 4 14.79 -15.37 11.84
N TRP A 5 15.03 -16.00 10.69
CA TRP A 5 14.01 -16.11 9.67
C TRP A 5 12.92 -17.05 10.15
N THR A 6 11.68 -16.58 10.12
CA THR A 6 10.49 -17.38 10.43
C THR A 6 9.65 -17.59 9.19
N THR A 7 8.69 -18.52 9.26
CA THR A 7 7.64 -18.63 8.24
C THR A 7 6.88 -17.30 8.18
N PRO A 8 6.71 -16.69 6.99
CA PRO A 8 5.94 -15.47 6.85
C PRO A 8 4.46 -15.74 7.10
N GLU A 9 3.80 -14.80 7.76
CA GLU A 9 2.35 -14.80 7.93
C GLU A 9 1.71 -13.88 6.88
N LEU A 10 0.55 -14.30 6.34
CA LEU A 10 -0.21 -13.46 5.44
C LEU A 10 -0.83 -12.30 6.20
N LEU A 11 -0.76 -11.10 5.61
CA LEU A 11 -1.50 -9.96 6.12
C LEU A 11 -3.01 -10.20 5.91
N PRO A 12 -3.88 -9.74 6.84
CA PRO A 12 -5.31 -10.09 6.85
C PRO A 12 -6.10 -9.53 5.66
N PHE A 13 -5.48 -8.64 4.87
CA PHE A 13 -6.06 -8.02 3.68
C PHE A 13 -5.49 -8.58 2.37
N ASN A 14 -4.66 -9.62 2.42
CA ASN A 14 -4.24 -10.35 1.21
C ASN A 14 -5.41 -11.19 0.68
N GLY A 15 -5.59 -11.22 -0.64
CA GLY A 15 -6.63 -11.99 -1.32
C GLY A 15 -6.07 -12.76 -2.51
N MET A 16 -6.86 -13.71 -3.03
CA MET A 16 -6.49 -14.49 -4.22
C MET A 16 -6.95 -13.84 -5.54
N SER A 17 -7.89 -12.90 -5.47
CA SER A 17 -8.53 -12.29 -6.65
C SER A 17 -7.97 -10.92 -7.02
N TYR A 18 -6.96 -10.45 -6.29
CA TYR A 18 -6.30 -9.16 -6.47
C TYR A 18 -4.87 -9.25 -5.94
N SER A 19 -4.04 -8.32 -6.38
CA SER A 19 -2.65 -8.12 -6.01
C SER A 19 -2.54 -7.11 -4.86
N VAL A 20 -1.62 -7.38 -3.94
CA VAL A 20 -1.21 -6.44 -2.88
C VAL A 20 0.31 -6.30 -3.02
N ALA A 21 0.76 -5.14 -3.48
CA ALA A 21 2.14 -4.97 -3.94
C ALA A 21 2.77 -3.66 -3.46
N HIS A 22 4.09 -3.61 -3.55
CA HIS A 22 4.91 -2.41 -3.30
C HIS A 22 4.66 -1.75 -1.93
N PRO A 23 4.77 -2.50 -0.82
CA PRO A 23 4.53 -1.95 0.50
C PRO A 23 5.59 -0.93 0.93
N THR A 24 5.17 0.12 1.64
CA THR A 24 6.05 1.03 2.38
C THR A 24 5.43 1.41 3.72
N LEU A 25 6.24 1.53 4.78
CA LEU A 25 5.79 1.91 6.12
C LEU A 25 5.93 3.41 6.33
N SER A 26 5.03 4.00 7.10
CA SER A 26 5.26 5.33 7.70
C SER A 26 6.44 5.29 8.67
N PRO A 27 7.08 6.44 9.00
CA PRO A 27 8.20 6.49 9.93
C PRO A 27 7.91 5.92 11.33
N LYS A 28 6.65 5.99 11.76
CA LYS A 28 6.21 5.46 13.06
C LYS A 28 5.68 4.03 12.98
N GLU A 29 5.65 3.45 11.78
CA GLU A 29 5.05 2.14 11.47
C GLU A 29 3.58 2.01 11.90
N ASP A 30 2.90 3.14 12.07
CA ASP A 30 1.45 3.24 12.35
C ASP A 30 0.60 3.12 11.08
N TYR A 31 1.21 3.25 9.90
CA TYR A 31 0.58 3.03 8.61
C TYR A 31 1.45 2.20 7.68
N LEU A 32 0.81 1.31 6.93
CA LEU A 32 1.37 0.67 5.74
C LEU A 32 0.64 1.19 4.52
N PHE A 33 1.38 1.67 3.54
CA PHE A 33 0.88 2.05 2.21
C PHE A 33 1.26 0.98 1.19
N PHE A 34 0.40 0.71 0.23
CA PHE A 34 0.64 -0.29 -0.81
C PHE A 34 -0.24 -0.02 -2.03
N ALA A 35 0.11 -0.64 -3.16
CA ALA A 35 -0.65 -0.60 -4.40
C ALA A 35 -1.49 -1.88 -4.57
N SER A 36 -2.69 -1.76 -5.14
CA SER A 36 -3.59 -2.89 -5.35
C SER A 36 -4.65 -2.64 -6.44
N ASP A 37 -4.99 -3.69 -7.17
CA ASP A 37 -6.12 -3.81 -8.11
C ASP A 37 -7.39 -4.34 -7.40
N MET A 38 -7.53 -4.07 -6.09
CA MET A 38 -8.73 -4.42 -5.31
C MET A 38 -10.01 -3.88 -6.01
N PRO A 39 -11.09 -4.68 -6.10
CA PRO A 39 -12.33 -4.25 -6.73
C PRO A 39 -12.91 -2.97 -6.11
N GLY A 40 -13.39 -2.06 -6.97
CA GLY A 40 -13.97 -0.78 -6.54
C GLY A 40 -12.95 0.37 -6.42
N GLY A 41 -11.71 0.17 -6.88
CA GLY A 41 -10.74 1.23 -7.12
C GLY A 41 -11.10 2.17 -8.27
N PHE A 42 -10.21 3.13 -8.53
CA PHE A 42 -10.36 4.19 -9.53
C PHE A 42 -9.60 3.92 -10.83
N GLY A 43 -8.46 3.23 -10.76
CA GLY A 43 -7.65 2.85 -11.92
C GLY A 43 -7.35 1.35 -11.98
N GLU A 44 -6.28 1.02 -12.70
CA GLU A 44 -5.77 -0.36 -12.78
C GLU A 44 -5.11 -0.78 -11.46
N MET A 45 -4.30 0.10 -10.87
CA MET A 45 -3.65 -0.09 -9.58
C MET A 45 -3.80 1.18 -8.75
N ASP A 46 -4.47 1.05 -7.61
CA ASP A 46 -4.72 2.16 -6.68
C ASP A 46 -3.82 2.08 -5.45
N LEU A 47 -3.50 3.22 -4.85
CA LEU A 47 -2.88 3.30 -3.53
C LEU A 47 -3.91 3.19 -2.40
N TYR A 48 -3.58 2.33 -1.45
CA TYR A 48 -4.32 2.10 -0.21
C TYR A 48 -3.40 2.36 1.00
N ARG A 49 -4.02 2.61 2.15
CA ARG A 49 -3.35 2.58 3.46
C ARG A 49 -4.07 1.64 4.42
N VAL A 50 -3.32 1.04 5.34
CA VAL A 50 -3.85 0.31 6.51
C VAL A 50 -3.20 0.86 7.76
N GLU A 51 -4.00 1.14 8.78
CA GLU A 51 -3.51 1.52 10.11
C GLU A 51 -3.04 0.28 10.89
N ARG A 52 -1.95 0.42 11.64
CA ARG A 52 -1.45 -0.59 12.58
C ARG A 52 -1.67 -0.13 14.01
N VAL A 53 -2.40 -0.91 14.80
CA VAL A 53 -2.61 -0.67 16.24
C VAL A 53 -2.00 -1.83 17.03
N GLY A 54 -0.80 -1.59 17.56
CA GLY A 54 0.02 -2.65 18.17
C GLY A 54 0.47 -3.66 17.11
N ASN A 55 0.03 -4.92 17.27
CA ASN A 55 0.31 -6.01 16.32
C ASN A 55 -0.86 -6.33 15.39
N ARG A 56 -1.89 -5.47 15.35
CA ARG A 56 -3.09 -5.68 14.52
C ARG A 56 -3.12 -4.70 13.36
N TRP A 57 -3.43 -5.22 12.19
CA TRP A 57 -3.68 -4.45 10.98
C TRP A 57 -5.19 -4.17 10.85
N GLY A 58 -5.53 -2.93 10.53
CA GLY A 58 -6.88 -2.51 10.21
C GLY A 58 -7.33 -2.96 8.81
N GLN A 59 -8.42 -2.35 8.34
CA GLN A 59 -8.92 -2.56 6.97
C GLN A 59 -8.22 -1.61 5.98
N PRO A 60 -8.00 -2.03 4.72
CA PRO A 60 -7.52 -1.14 3.67
C PRO A 60 -8.45 0.03 3.42
N ILE A 61 -7.87 1.22 3.29
CA ILE A 61 -8.56 2.45 2.94
C ILE A 61 -7.92 3.00 1.66
N ASN A 62 -8.70 3.10 0.59
CA ASN A 62 -8.29 3.72 -0.67
C ASN A 62 -7.98 5.21 -0.44
N LEU A 63 -6.88 5.72 -1.00
CA LEU A 63 -6.46 7.12 -0.80
C LEU A 63 -7.30 8.16 -1.57
N GLY A 64 -8.23 7.70 -2.41
CA GLY A 64 -9.18 8.54 -3.12
C GLY A 64 -8.66 9.14 -4.42
N ARG A 65 -9.57 9.75 -5.19
CA ARG A 65 -9.29 10.33 -6.53
C ARG A 65 -8.30 11.50 -6.57
N ALA A 66 -7.93 12.04 -5.41
CA ALA A 66 -6.88 13.06 -5.35
C ALA A 66 -5.47 12.45 -5.51
N VAL A 67 -5.35 11.14 -5.28
CA VAL A 67 -4.10 10.38 -5.36
C VAL A 67 -4.16 9.37 -6.50
N ASN A 68 -5.27 8.65 -6.62
CA ASN A 68 -5.44 7.58 -7.60
C ASN A 68 -6.06 8.12 -8.89
N THR A 69 -5.47 7.74 -10.02
CA THR A 69 -5.92 8.11 -11.36
C THR A 69 -6.69 6.95 -12.00
N GLU A 70 -6.87 6.97 -13.32
CA GLU A 70 -7.39 5.82 -14.08
C GLU A 70 -6.26 4.82 -14.43
N GLY A 71 -4.99 5.21 -14.25
CA GLY A 71 -3.81 4.43 -14.58
C GLY A 71 -3.29 3.55 -13.45
N ASN A 72 -1.96 3.47 -13.35
CA ASN A 72 -1.27 2.65 -12.36
C ASN A 72 -0.51 3.54 -11.36
N GLU A 73 -1.00 3.61 -10.11
CA GLU A 73 -0.23 4.17 -9.00
C GLU A 73 0.49 3.05 -8.24
N VAL A 74 1.80 2.98 -8.47
CA VAL A 74 2.67 1.93 -7.92
C VAL A 74 3.89 2.54 -7.24
N PHE A 75 4.64 1.70 -6.51
CA PHE A 75 5.87 2.07 -5.80
C PHE A 75 5.71 3.25 -4.83
N PRO A 76 4.73 3.24 -3.91
CA PRO A 76 4.66 4.27 -2.89
C PRO A 76 5.95 4.27 -2.05
N ASN A 77 6.42 5.47 -1.70
CA ASN A 77 7.56 5.65 -0.82
C ASN A 77 7.25 6.69 0.25
N CYS A 78 7.53 6.38 1.51
CA CYS A 78 7.35 7.32 2.62
C CYS A 78 8.71 7.79 3.15
N ASP A 79 8.89 9.11 3.27
CA ASP A 79 10.11 9.67 3.86
C ASP A 79 10.05 9.77 5.39
N SER A 80 11.17 10.12 6.02
CA SER A 80 11.29 10.27 7.47
C SER A 80 10.41 11.35 8.09
N LYS A 81 9.80 12.22 7.28
CA LYS A 81 8.85 13.25 7.72
C LYS A 81 7.39 12.81 7.53
N GLY A 82 7.15 11.59 7.04
CA GLY A 82 5.82 11.05 6.79
C GLY A 82 5.20 11.53 5.48
N ARG A 83 6.00 12.08 4.55
CA ARG A 83 5.51 12.48 3.23
C ARG A 83 5.49 11.27 2.32
N LEU A 84 4.34 11.05 1.67
CA LEU A 84 4.16 9.99 0.67
C LEU A 84 4.53 10.52 -0.72
N PHE A 85 5.45 9.84 -1.38
CA PHE A 85 5.82 10.04 -2.77
C PHE A 85 5.28 8.86 -3.58
N LEU A 86 4.77 9.15 -4.77
CA LEU A 86 4.23 8.16 -5.69
C LEU A 86 4.74 8.45 -7.11
N LEU A 87 4.83 7.40 -7.92
CA LEU A 87 5.14 7.49 -9.33
C LEU A 87 3.87 7.09 -10.10
N PRO A 88 3.11 8.04 -10.66
CA PRO A 88 2.05 7.69 -11.57
C PRO A 88 2.70 7.09 -12.83
N MET A 89 2.34 5.85 -13.13
CA MET A 89 2.78 5.16 -14.33
C MET A 89 1.71 5.33 -15.42
N ASP A 90 1.51 6.58 -15.83
CA ASP A 90 0.77 6.86 -17.04
C ASP A 90 1.75 6.76 -18.21
N ILE A 91 1.48 5.81 -19.10
CA ILE A 91 2.13 5.78 -20.42
C ILE A 91 1.83 7.13 -21.07
N LEU A 92 2.90 7.82 -21.48
CA LEU A 92 2.82 8.95 -22.40
C LEU A 92 1.86 8.61 -23.53
N ALA A 93 0.71 9.29 -23.57
CA ALA A 93 -0.09 9.40 -24.78
C ALA A 93 0.67 10.22 -25.83
#